data_AF-X1KAI8-F1
#
_entry.id   AF-X1KAI8-F1
#
_cell.length_a   1.000
_cell.length_b   1.000
_cell.length_c   1.000
_cell.angle_alpha   90.00
_cell.angle_beta   90.00
_cell.angle_gamma   90.00
#
_symmetry.space_group_name_H-M   'P 1'
#
loop_
_entity.id
_entity.type
_entity.pdbx_description
1 polymer ?
#
loop_
_entity_poly.entity_id
_entity_poly.type
_entity_poly.pdbx_seq_one_letter_code
_entity_poly.pdbx_strand_id
1 'polypeptide(L)'
;VEGNPFMNQKGIQYRVVPNFPFPVPGFAEQLSGMRRNEDKEFKLRFPLDFPRGELAGKEAWFKVRVTEIKQERLPELNDEFATEINPDFKTLDSLREQVSTSLRLKAEERARIDFEERIIEAVVDLTKVEFPPILTEIEIDRLLSERLRYLQREGRSLEEYLSSINKSEEELREELRPLATKRVTRSLVLGKIAECMEIAVVTQGKTLDETMSNLQEAVALHLEGENLADFDLAPNPSLLVTFELEPTVVT
;
A
#
# COMPACT_ATOMS: atom_id res chain seq x y z
N VAL A 1 -29.08 16.01 -6.59
CA VAL A 1 -29.04 16.07 -8.07
C VAL A 1 -30.43 15.74 -8.57
N GLU A 2 -31.03 16.57 -9.42
CA GLU A 2 -32.39 16.32 -9.96
C GLU A 2 -33.45 15.99 -8.88
N GLY A 3 -33.43 16.71 -7.75
CA GLY A 3 -34.37 16.49 -6.62
C GLY A 3 -34.00 15.37 -5.65
N ASN A 4 -33.08 14.47 -6.01
CA ASN A 4 -32.60 13.41 -5.11
C ASN A 4 -31.43 13.88 -4.22
N PRO A 5 -31.48 13.64 -2.89
CA PRO A 5 -30.40 14.03 -1.98
C PRO A 5 -29.18 13.13 -2.20
N PHE A 6 -28.09 13.72 -2.74
CA PHE A 6 -26.81 13.03 -2.92
C PHE A 6 -26.06 12.85 -1.59
N MET A 7 -26.15 13.85 -0.71
CA MET A 7 -25.67 13.79 0.67
C MET A 7 -26.64 14.51 1.58
N ASN A 8 -27.09 13.83 2.63
CA ASN A 8 -27.83 14.42 3.73
C ASN A 8 -27.16 14.00 5.04
N GLN A 9 -26.04 14.65 5.34
CA GLN A 9 -25.23 14.38 6.52
C GLN A 9 -25.20 15.61 7.41
N LYS A 10 -25.47 15.42 8.70
CA LYS A 10 -25.44 16.48 9.71
C LYS A 10 -24.21 16.29 10.59
N GLY A 11 -23.57 17.38 10.99
CA GLY A 11 -22.43 17.34 11.92
C GLY A 11 -21.09 16.88 11.32
N ILE A 12 -20.93 16.91 9.99
CA ILE A 12 -19.64 16.62 9.36
C ILE A 12 -18.63 17.71 9.74
N GLN A 13 -17.44 17.31 10.16
CA GLN A 13 -16.28 18.20 10.20
C GLN A 13 -15.64 18.26 8.82
N TYR A 14 -15.65 19.43 8.21
CA TYR A 14 -15.09 19.66 6.87
C TYR A 14 -13.87 20.58 6.97
N ARG A 15 -12.71 20.10 6.50
CA ARG A 15 -11.50 20.91 6.44
C ARG A 15 -11.52 21.75 5.16
N VAL A 16 -11.61 23.07 5.31
CA VAL A 16 -11.60 24.02 4.18
C VAL A 16 -10.16 24.23 3.72
N VAL A 17 -9.72 23.45 2.73
CA VAL A 17 -8.41 23.59 2.08
C VAL A 17 -8.65 23.90 0.59
N PRO A 18 -7.87 24.79 -0.04
CA PRO A 18 -7.96 25.03 -1.48
C PRO A 18 -7.83 23.73 -2.27
N ASN A 19 -8.61 23.59 -3.35
CA ASN A 19 -8.61 22.39 -4.21
C ASN A 19 -8.97 21.08 -3.49
N PHE A 20 -9.63 21.11 -2.34
CA PHE A 20 -10.07 19.87 -1.69
C PHE A 20 -11.16 19.21 -2.56
N PRO A 21 -10.92 17.99 -3.10
CA PRO A 21 -11.77 17.40 -4.14
C PRO A 21 -13.10 16.88 -3.59
N PHE A 22 -13.20 16.73 -2.27
CA PHE A 22 -14.42 16.31 -1.60
C PHE A 22 -15.23 17.53 -1.14
N PRO A 23 -16.57 17.53 -1.27
CA PRO A 23 -17.37 16.57 -2.02
C PRO A 23 -17.34 16.77 -3.53
N VAL A 24 -17.05 17.99 -3.99
CA VAL A 24 -16.85 18.37 -5.39
C VAL A 24 -15.77 19.47 -5.41
N PRO A 25 -14.84 19.47 -6.38
CA PRO A 25 -13.94 20.59 -6.57
C PRO A 25 -14.69 21.92 -6.68
N GLY A 26 -14.21 22.97 -6.01
CA GLY A 26 -14.90 24.26 -5.94
C GLY A 26 -15.78 24.44 -4.70
N PHE A 27 -16.01 23.38 -3.90
CA PHE A 27 -16.85 23.44 -2.70
C PHE A 27 -16.20 24.22 -1.55
N ALA A 28 -14.91 24.00 -1.30
CA ALA A 28 -14.17 24.69 -0.24
C ALA A 28 -14.12 26.21 -0.47
N GLU A 29 -14.01 26.62 -1.73
CA GLU A 29 -14.00 28.01 -2.17
C GLU A 29 -15.35 28.69 -1.90
N GLN A 30 -16.47 27.95 -2.00
CA GLN A 30 -17.78 28.48 -1.65
C GLN A 30 -18.00 28.63 -0.14
N LEU A 31 -17.31 27.83 0.68
CA LEU A 31 -17.36 27.96 2.14
C LEU A 31 -16.40 29.04 2.68
N SER A 32 -15.44 29.47 1.87
CA SER A 32 -14.46 30.48 2.25
C SER A 32 -15.15 31.82 2.51
N GLY A 33 -14.89 32.41 3.69
CA GLY A 33 -15.47 33.69 4.11
C GLY A 33 -16.83 33.59 4.82
N MET A 34 -17.43 32.40 4.92
CA MET A 34 -18.66 32.21 5.70
C MET A 34 -18.41 32.37 7.20
N ARG A 35 -19.42 32.88 7.90
CA ARG A 35 -19.42 33.03 9.36
C ARG A 35 -20.17 31.89 10.03
N ARG A 36 -19.95 31.75 11.35
CA ARG A 36 -20.71 30.81 12.18
C ARG A 36 -22.21 31.11 12.10
N ASN A 37 -23.01 30.05 11.99
CA ASN A 37 -24.46 30.04 11.80
C ASN A 37 -24.96 30.63 10.48
N GLU A 38 -24.09 30.80 9.49
CA GLU A 38 -24.48 31.25 8.16
C GLU A 38 -24.98 30.06 7.32
N ASP A 39 -26.09 30.31 6.61
CA ASP A 39 -26.65 29.41 5.61
C ASP A 39 -26.23 29.92 4.22
N LYS A 40 -25.64 29.05 3.40
CA LYS A 40 -25.30 29.36 2.01
C LYS A 40 -25.80 28.28 1.08
N GLU A 41 -26.38 28.72 -0.03
CA GLU A 41 -26.83 27.86 -1.12
C GLU A 41 -26.06 28.20 -2.39
N PHE A 42 -25.52 27.17 -3.05
CA PHE A 42 -24.76 27.34 -4.29
C PHE A 42 -24.86 26.07 -5.15
N LYS A 43 -24.49 26.22 -6.43
CA LYS A 43 -24.44 25.12 -7.38
C LYS A 43 -23.01 24.81 -7.75
N LEU A 44 -22.68 23.52 -7.86
CA LEU A 44 -21.43 23.05 -8.44
C LEU A 44 -21.73 21.92 -9.42
N ARG A 45 -20.88 21.81 -10.44
CA ARG A 45 -20.93 20.74 -11.42
C ARG A 45 -19.92 19.67 -11.07
N PHE A 46 -20.32 18.41 -11.11
CA PHE A 46 -19.38 17.30 -10.94
C PHE A 46 -18.42 17.23 -12.15
N PRO A 47 -17.15 16.91 -11.91
CA PRO A 47 -16.21 16.59 -12.98
C PRO A 47 -16.72 15.46 -13.88
N LEU A 48 -16.25 15.42 -15.14
CA LEU A 48 -16.61 14.34 -16.08
C LEU A 48 -15.98 12.99 -15.69
N ASP A 49 -14.88 13.02 -14.96
CA ASP A 49 -14.12 11.88 -14.43
C ASP A 49 -14.51 11.51 -12.99
N PHE A 50 -15.68 11.96 -12.51
CA PHE A 50 -16.10 11.67 -11.15
C PHE A 50 -16.31 10.16 -10.93
N PRO A 51 -15.78 9.54 -9.85
CA PRO A 51 -15.81 8.08 -9.66
C PRO A 51 -17.19 7.43 -9.70
N ARG A 52 -18.26 8.20 -9.44
CA ARG A 52 -19.64 7.76 -9.67
C ARG A 52 -20.13 8.29 -11.02
N GLY A 53 -20.07 7.43 -12.04
CA GLY A 53 -20.47 7.77 -13.41
C GLY A 53 -21.88 8.35 -13.54
N GLU A 54 -22.82 7.94 -12.66
CA GLU A 54 -24.19 8.48 -12.62
C GLU A 54 -24.28 9.98 -12.28
N LEU A 55 -23.24 10.53 -11.65
CA LEU A 55 -23.16 11.91 -11.20
C LEU A 55 -22.19 12.74 -12.04
N ALA A 56 -21.34 12.10 -12.82
CA ALA A 56 -20.35 12.75 -13.67
C ALA A 56 -21.01 13.77 -14.60
N GLY A 57 -20.48 15.00 -14.61
CA GLY A 57 -20.99 16.10 -15.44
C GLY A 57 -22.36 16.68 -15.04
N LYS A 58 -23.04 16.14 -14.02
CA LYS A 58 -24.32 16.68 -13.53
C LYS A 58 -24.11 17.88 -12.61
N GLU A 59 -25.13 18.74 -12.49
CA GLU A 59 -25.14 19.85 -11.53
C GLU A 59 -25.78 19.43 -10.20
N ALA A 60 -25.13 19.78 -9.09
CA ALA A 60 -25.62 19.59 -7.74
C ALA A 60 -25.89 20.93 -7.06
N TRP A 61 -27.03 20.99 -6.36
CA TRP A 61 -27.35 22.06 -5.43
C TRP A 61 -26.88 21.68 -4.03
N PHE A 62 -26.13 22.58 -3.40
CA PHE A 62 -25.65 22.43 -2.04
C PHE A 62 -26.32 23.47 -1.15
N LYS A 63 -26.86 23.02 -0.02
CA LYS A 63 -27.32 23.88 1.07
C LYS A 63 -26.48 23.55 2.29
N VAL A 64 -25.66 24.50 2.72
CA VAL A 64 -24.70 24.31 3.80
C VAL A 64 -25.02 25.28 4.93
N ARG A 65 -24.98 24.77 6.16
CA ARG A 65 -25.03 25.56 7.39
C ARG A 65 -23.73 25.39 8.14
N VAL A 66 -23.05 26.49 8.44
CA VAL A 66 -21.82 26.45 9.24
C VAL A 66 -22.17 26.45 10.72
N THR A 67 -22.05 25.30 11.40
CA THR A 67 -22.37 25.19 12.84
C THR A 67 -21.23 25.72 13.72
N GLU A 68 -19.99 25.39 13.37
CA GLU A 68 -18.79 25.71 14.13
C GLU A 68 -17.63 25.93 13.17
N ILE A 69 -16.74 26.88 13.49
CA ILE A 69 -15.50 27.12 12.76
C ILE A 69 -14.38 26.88 13.75
N LYS A 70 -13.53 25.90 13.46
CA LYS A 70 -12.33 25.58 14.24
C LYS A 70 -11.12 25.94 13.41
N GLN A 71 -10.10 26.49 14.06
CA GLN A 71 -8.81 26.73 13.45
C GLN A 71 -7.80 25.72 14.02
N GLU A 72 -7.11 25.01 13.15
CA GLU A 72 -5.96 24.19 13.56
C GLU A 72 -4.82 25.15 13.94
N ARG A 73 -4.48 25.19 15.23
CA ARG A 73 -3.30 25.89 15.72
C ARG A 73 -2.19 24.86 15.86
N LEU A 74 -1.27 24.87 14.90
CA LEU A 74 -0.08 24.03 14.99
C LEU A 74 0.78 24.53 16.17
N PRO A 75 1.32 23.62 17.00
CA PRO A 75 2.27 23.99 18.03
C PRO A 75 3.55 24.53 17.40
N GLU A 76 4.26 25.37 18.15
CA GLU A 76 5.58 25.84 17.74
C GLU A 76 6.57 24.68 17.79
N LEU A 77 7.44 24.57 16.79
CA LEU A 77 8.50 23.56 16.77
C LEU A 77 9.61 24.00 17.75
N ASN A 78 9.49 23.56 19.00
CA ASN A 78 10.41 23.85 20.10
C ASN A 78 10.67 22.58 20.94
N ASP A 79 11.44 22.70 22.02
CA ASP A 79 11.79 21.57 22.89
C ASP A 79 10.57 21.00 23.64
N GLU A 80 9.58 21.83 23.96
CA GLU A 80 8.31 21.40 24.58
C GLU A 80 7.55 20.48 23.62
N PHE A 81 7.47 20.84 22.34
CA PHE A 81 6.88 19.99 21.30
C PHE A 81 7.61 18.64 21.17
N ALA A 82 8.93 18.62 21.29
CA ALA A 82 9.68 17.37 21.26
C ALA A 82 9.29 16.43 22.41
N THR A 83 9.13 17.00 23.62
CA THR A 83 8.72 16.26 24.81
C THR A 83 7.26 15.80 24.73
N GLU A 84 6.37 16.59 24.12
CA GLU A 84 4.97 16.20 23.87
C GLU A 84 4.85 15.00 22.93
N ILE A 85 5.74 14.89 21.94
CA ILE A 85 5.75 13.76 20.98
C ILE A 85 6.30 12.49 21.63
N ASN A 86 7.42 12.60 22.35
CA ASN A 86 7.96 11.51 23.16
C ASN A 86 8.76 12.09 24.33
N PRO A 87 8.46 11.70 25.59
CA PRO A 87 9.19 12.15 26.77
C PRO A 87 10.71 11.92 26.73
N ASP A 88 11.18 10.99 25.91
CA ASP A 88 12.62 10.71 25.74
C ASP A 88 13.36 11.81 24.95
N PHE A 89 12.66 12.61 24.13
CA PHE A 89 13.25 13.71 23.36
C PHE A 89 13.17 15.02 24.13
N LYS A 90 14.27 15.37 24.79
CA LYS A 90 14.39 16.61 25.58
C LYS A 90 14.60 17.87 24.73
N THR A 91 14.96 17.72 23.46
CA THR A 91 15.23 18.84 22.55
C THR A 91 14.65 18.60 21.16
N LEU A 92 14.30 19.67 20.45
CA LEU A 92 13.88 19.60 19.06
C LEU A 92 14.94 18.96 18.16
N ASP A 93 16.21 19.21 18.44
CA ASP A 93 17.32 18.64 17.68
C ASP A 93 17.37 17.12 17.83
N SER A 94 17.15 16.58 19.04
CA SER A 94 17.08 15.12 19.26
C SER A 94 15.92 14.48 18.50
N LEU A 95 14.75 15.14 18.45
CA LEU A 95 13.62 14.67 17.65
C LEU A 95 13.95 14.71 16.16
N ARG A 96 14.57 15.79 15.67
CA ARG A 96 14.98 15.94 14.26
C ARG A 96 15.98 14.88 13.84
N GLU A 97 16.98 14.60 14.68
CA GLU A 97 17.99 13.57 14.42
C GLU A 97 17.36 12.18 14.33
N GLN A 98 16.44 11.84 15.24
CA GLN A 98 15.73 10.55 15.18
C GLN A 98 14.86 10.43 13.93
N VAL A 99 14.09 11.47 13.60
CA VAL A 99 13.27 11.48 12.38
C VAL A 99 14.14 11.36 11.14
N SER A 100 15.24 12.11 11.08
CA SER A 100 16.21 12.04 9.98
C SER A 100 16.82 10.64 9.85
N THR A 101 17.21 10.03 10.97
CA THR A 101 17.75 8.66 11.00
C THR A 101 16.70 7.65 10.54
N SER A 102 15.45 7.75 11.01
CA SER A 102 14.37 6.87 10.58
C SER A 102 14.08 7.01 9.07
N LEU A 103 14.06 8.24 8.55
CA LEU A 103 13.88 8.50 7.13
C LEU A 103 15.04 7.97 6.30
N ARG A 104 16.28 8.15 6.77
CA ARG A 104 17.47 7.61 6.13
C ARG A 104 17.44 6.09 6.06
N LEU A 105 17.17 5.41 7.18
CA LEU A 105 17.06 3.95 7.21
C LEU A 105 15.96 3.45 6.28
N LYS A 106 14.79 4.11 6.24
CA LYS A 106 13.72 3.77 5.29
C LYS A 106 14.12 3.99 3.83
N ALA A 107 14.89 5.04 3.55
CA ALA A 107 15.37 5.33 2.21
C ALA A 107 16.45 4.33 1.77
N GLU A 108 17.38 3.98 2.65
CA GLU A 108 18.41 2.96 2.43
C GLU A 108 17.76 1.58 2.18
N GLU A 109 16.79 1.19 3.02
CA GLU A 109 16.02 -0.04 2.85
C GLU A 109 15.31 -0.10 1.50
N ARG A 110 14.60 0.99 1.15
CA ARG A 110 13.90 1.09 -0.12
C ARG A 110 14.86 1.02 -1.30
N ALA A 111 15.99 1.70 -1.22
CA ALA A 111 17.00 1.68 -2.28
C ALA A 111 17.57 0.27 -2.46
N ARG A 112 17.80 -0.46 -1.37
CA ARG A 112 18.26 -1.87 -1.42
C ARG A 112 17.21 -2.76 -2.09
N ILE A 113 15.96 -2.72 -1.63
CA ILE A 113 14.87 -3.52 -2.21
C ILE A 113 14.67 -3.19 -3.70
N ASP A 114 14.68 -1.89 -4.06
CA ASP A 114 14.53 -1.45 -5.44
C ASP A 114 15.71 -1.93 -6.31
N PHE A 115 16.93 -2.00 -5.76
CA PHE A 115 18.10 -2.53 -6.46
C PHE A 115 18.02 -4.05 -6.65
N GLU A 116 17.69 -4.79 -5.60
CA GLU A 116 17.49 -6.25 -5.66
C GLU A 116 16.39 -6.62 -6.67
N GLU A 117 15.25 -5.93 -6.65
CA GLU A 117 14.17 -6.14 -7.62
C GLU A 117 14.64 -5.88 -9.05
N ARG A 118 15.42 -4.82 -9.30
CA ARG A 118 15.96 -4.53 -10.63
C ARG A 118 16.92 -5.61 -11.12
N ILE A 119 17.74 -6.17 -10.24
CA ILE A 119 18.62 -7.30 -10.60
C ILE A 119 17.78 -8.50 -11.01
N ILE A 120 16.77 -8.86 -10.19
CA ILE A 120 15.89 -9.98 -10.49
C ILE A 120 15.15 -9.77 -11.81
N GLU A 121 14.61 -8.57 -12.05
CA GLU A 121 13.96 -8.23 -13.31
C GLU A 121 14.92 -8.35 -14.50
N ALA A 122 16.13 -7.82 -14.40
CA ALA A 122 17.13 -7.93 -15.46
C ALA A 122 17.48 -9.39 -15.78
N VAL A 123 17.62 -10.24 -14.76
CA VAL A 123 17.89 -11.68 -14.94
C VAL A 123 16.71 -12.40 -15.58
N VAL A 124 15.48 -12.07 -15.16
CA VAL A 124 14.25 -12.64 -15.75
C VAL A 124 14.10 -12.21 -17.21
N ASP A 125 14.36 -10.95 -17.54
CA ASP A 125 14.22 -10.41 -18.91
C ASP A 125 15.26 -10.99 -19.88
N LEU A 126 16.44 -11.36 -19.38
CA LEU A 126 17.48 -12.04 -20.17
C LEU A 126 17.16 -13.52 -20.42
N THR A 127 16.20 -14.10 -19.69
CA THR A 127 15.93 -15.54 -19.70
C THR A 127 14.64 -15.86 -20.43
N LYS A 128 14.69 -16.82 -21.36
CA LYS A 128 13.48 -17.39 -21.95
C LYS A 128 13.07 -18.64 -21.18
N VAL A 129 11.90 -18.60 -20.55
CA VAL A 129 11.32 -19.75 -19.83
C VAL A 129 10.08 -20.24 -20.56
N GLU A 130 10.00 -21.54 -20.81
CA GLU A 130 8.81 -22.19 -21.34
C GLU A 130 8.20 -23.06 -20.24
N PHE A 131 6.92 -22.88 -19.96
CA PHE A 131 6.22 -23.60 -18.92
C PHE A 131 4.75 -23.84 -19.27
N PRO A 132 4.11 -24.87 -18.68
CA PRO A 132 2.71 -25.18 -18.92
C PRO A 132 1.78 -24.00 -18.57
N PRO A 133 0.78 -23.66 -19.42
CA PRO A 133 -0.15 -22.55 -19.16
C PRO A 133 -0.92 -22.67 -17.83
N ILE A 134 -1.09 -23.90 -17.33
CA ILE A 134 -1.75 -24.17 -16.05
C ILE A 134 -1.05 -23.49 -14.87
N LEU A 135 0.27 -23.26 -14.92
CA LEU A 135 0.97 -22.55 -13.86
C LEU A 135 0.55 -21.08 -13.78
N THR A 136 0.26 -20.45 -14.92
CA THR A 136 -0.28 -19.09 -14.96
C THR A 136 -1.68 -19.04 -14.36
N GLU A 137 -2.54 -20.02 -14.66
CA GLU A 137 -3.89 -20.09 -14.09
C GLU A 137 -3.87 -20.25 -12.56
N ILE A 138 -2.99 -21.11 -12.05
CA ILE A 138 -2.80 -21.30 -10.60
C ILE A 138 -2.37 -19.98 -9.93
N GLU A 139 -1.45 -19.22 -10.54
CA GLU A 139 -1.02 -17.94 -9.99
C GLU A 139 -2.13 -16.87 -10.08
N ILE A 140 -2.96 -16.86 -11.13
CA ILE A 140 -4.15 -16.00 -11.21
C ILE A 140 -5.11 -16.32 -10.06
N ASP A 141 -5.39 -17.60 -9.81
CA ASP A 141 -6.28 -18.04 -8.73
C ASP A 141 -5.74 -17.62 -7.36
N ARG A 142 -4.41 -17.70 -7.18
CA ARG A 142 -3.73 -17.23 -5.97
C ARG A 142 -3.89 -15.72 -5.79
N LEU A 143 -3.65 -14.93 -6.84
CA LEU A 143 -3.82 -13.47 -6.84
C LEU A 143 -5.26 -13.06 -6.50
N LEU A 144 -6.25 -13.76 -7.06
CA LEU A 144 -7.66 -13.53 -6.74
C LEU A 144 -7.98 -13.89 -5.30
N SER A 145 -7.44 -15.01 -4.80
CA SER A 145 -7.62 -15.45 -3.41
C SER A 145 -7.00 -14.45 -2.41
N GLU A 146 -5.82 -13.91 -2.70
CA GLU A 146 -5.20 -12.82 -1.92
C GLU A 146 -6.11 -11.58 -1.87
N ARG A 147 -6.69 -11.19 -3.01
CA ARG A 147 -7.64 -10.06 -3.08
C ARG A 147 -8.93 -10.36 -2.32
N LEU A 148 -9.48 -11.56 -2.42
CA LEU A 148 -10.69 -11.96 -1.70
C LEU A 148 -10.49 -11.89 -0.18
N ARG A 149 -9.35 -12.37 0.32
CA ARG A 149 -8.99 -12.26 1.75
C ARG A 149 -8.95 -10.81 2.22
N TYR A 150 -8.44 -9.90 1.39
CA TYR A 150 -8.44 -8.48 1.68
C TYR A 150 -9.86 -7.89 1.72
N LEU A 151 -10.70 -8.20 0.73
CA LEU A 151 -12.10 -7.73 0.66
C LEU A 151 -12.94 -8.24 1.83
N GLN A 152 -12.78 -9.50 2.23
CA GLN A 152 -13.47 -10.08 3.38
C GLN A 152 -13.14 -9.37 4.69
N ARG A 153 -11.88 -8.95 4.89
CA ARG A 153 -11.48 -8.16 6.07
C ARG A 153 -12.16 -6.79 6.12
N GLU A 154 -12.50 -6.24 4.97
CA GLU A 154 -13.26 -5.00 4.84
C GLU A 154 -14.78 -5.22 4.81
N GLY A 155 -15.24 -6.46 4.95
CA GLY A 155 -16.66 -6.83 4.91
C GLY A 155 -17.31 -6.72 3.52
N ARG A 156 -16.50 -6.77 2.45
CA ARG A 156 -16.96 -6.67 1.06
C ARG A 156 -16.90 -8.02 0.34
N SER A 157 -17.81 -8.25 -0.61
CA SER A 157 -17.79 -9.43 -1.47
C SER A 157 -17.00 -9.21 -2.77
N LEU A 158 -16.67 -10.30 -3.47
CA LEU A 158 -16.02 -10.21 -4.78
C LEU A 158 -16.95 -9.58 -5.82
N GLU A 159 -18.24 -9.90 -5.77
CA GLU A 159 -19.27 -9.37 -6.68
C GLU A 159 -19.43 -7.86 -6.53
N GLU A 160 -19.41 -7.35 -5.28
CA GLU A 160 -19.42 -5.93 -5.00
C GLU A 160 -18.17 -5.22 -5.55
N TYR A 161 -17.01 -5.88 -5.42
CA TYR A 161 -15.76 -5.37 -5.97
C TYR A 161 -15.78 -5.31 -7.49
N LEU A 162 -16.16 -6.39 -8.16
CA LEU A 162 -16.29 -6.47 -9.63
C LEU A 162 -17.28 -5.42 -10.15
N SER A 163 -18.41 -5.23 -9.46
CA SER A 163 -19.39 -4.18 -9.77
C SER A 163 -18.79 -2.78 -9.60
N SER A 164 -17.96 -2.55 -8.58
CA SER A 164 -17.34 -1.24 -8.34
C SER A 164 -16.35 -0.83 -9.42
N ILE A 165 -15.69 -1.81 -10.06
CA ILE A 165 -14.73 -1.58 -11.15
C ILE A 165 -15.34 -1.76 -12.54
N ASN A 166 -16.64 -2.12 -12.63
CA ASN A 166 -17.36 -2.44 -13.86
C ASN A 166 -16.65 -3.48 -14.73
N LYS A 167 -16.18 -4.58 -14.12
CA LYS A 167 -15.50 -5.67 -14.83
C LYS A 167 -16.12 -7.02 -14.51
N SER A 168 -16.07 -7.95 -15.46
CA SER A 168 -16.33 -9.36 -15.17
C SER A 168 -15.12 -10.03 -14.50
N GLU A 169 -15.33 -11.22 -13.95
CA GLU A 169 -14.24 -12.02 -13.41
C GLU A 169 -13.24 -12.40 -14.52
N GLU A 170 -13.72 -12.80 -15.69
CA GLU A 170 -12.87 -13.11 -16.85
C GLU A 170 -12.01 -11.92 -17.30
N GLU A 171 -12.58 -10.72 -17.35
CA GLU A 171 -11.83 -9.50 -17.68
C GLU A 171 -10.73 -9.23 -16.65
N LEU A 172 -11.03 -9.41 -15.36
CA LEU A 172 -10.03 -9.28 -14.30
C LEU A 172 -8.94 -10.34 -14.42
N ARG A 173 -9.28 -11.59 -14.75
CA ARG A 173 -8.31 -12.68 -14.96
C ARG A 173 -7.36 -12.37 -16.11
N GLU A 174 -7.88 -11.86 -17.24
CA GLU A 174 -7.05 -11.48 -18.38
C GLU A 174 -6.13 -10.28 -18.05
N GLU A 175 -6.57 -9.33 -17.23
CA GLU A 175 -5.70 -8.25 -16.74
C GLU A 175 -4.61 -8.75 -15.79
N LEU A 176 -4.88 -9.80 -15.01
CA LEU A 176 -3.91 -10.41 -14.11
C LEU A 176 -2.93 -11.34 -14.84
N ARG A 177 -3.29 -11.85 -16.03
CA ARG A 177 -2.49 -12.83 -16.78
C ARG A 177 -1.04 -12.39 -17.06
N PRO A 178 -0.74 -11.13 -17.48
CA PRO A 178 0.63 -10.68 -17.65
C PRO A 178 1.43 -10.69 -16.33
N LEU A 179 0.80 -10.24 -15.24
CA LEU A 179 1.43 -10.23 -13.92
C LEU A 179 1.69 -11.66 -13.42
N ALA A 180 0.72 -12.55 -13.55
CA ALA A 180 0.83 -13.96 -13.17
C ALA A 180 1.94 -14.66 -13.97
N THR A 181 2.00 -14.41 -15.28
CA THR A 181 3.05 -14.95 -16.15
C THR A 181 4.43 -14.47 -15.72
N LYS A 182 4.58 -13.18 -15.40
CA LYS A 182 5.84 -12.63 -14.89
C LYS A 182 6.23 -13.25 -13.54
N ARG A 183 5.27 -13.45 -12.62
CA ARG A 183 5.51 -14.09 -11.32
C ARG A 183 5.93 -15.55 -11.44
N VAL A 184 5.25 -16.33 -12.28
CA VAL A 184 5.63 -17.73 -12.56
C VAL A 184 7.03 -17.79 -13.16
N THR A 185 7.32 -16.95 -14.15
CA THR A 185 8.65 -16.87 -14.77
C THR A 185 9.71 -16.55 -13.73
N ARG A 186 9.50 -15.50 -12.92
CA ARG A 186 10.40 -15.10 -11.84
C ARG A 186 10.65 -16.24 -10.85
N SER A 187 9.60 -16.93 -10.41
CA SER A 187 9.70 -18.06 -9.48
C SER A 187 10.55 -19.20 -10.05
N LEU A 188 10.32 -19.56 -11.32
CA LEU A 188 11.08 -20.62 -11.99
C LEU A 188 12.55 -20.25 -12.19
N VAL A 189 12.84 -18.99 -12.58
CA VAL A 189 14.22 -18.50 -12.74
C VAL A 189 14.96 -18.51 -11.40
N LEU A 190 14.36 -17.94 -10.36
CA LEU A 190 14.96 -17.89 -9.03
C LEU A 190 15.14 -19.30 -8.44
N GLY A 191 14.14 -20.17 -8.61
CA GLY A 191 14.25 -21.58 -8.21
C GLY A 191 15.41 -22.27 -8.91
N LYS A 192 15.61 -22.00 -10.22
CA LYS A 192 16.72 -22.60 -10.95
C LYS A 192 18.09 -22.06 -10.51
N ILE A 193 18.19 -20.76 -10.21
CA ILE A 193 19.40 -20.16 -9.67
C ILE A 193 19.73 -20.77 -8.31
N ALA A 194 18.74 -20.91 -7.42
CA ALA A 194 18.91 -21.53 -6.11
C ALA A 194 19.40 -22.98 -6.23
N GLU A 195 18.85 -23.77 -7.17
CA GLU A 195 19.36 -25.11 -7.47
C GLU A 195 20.80 -25.10 -7.97
N CYS A 196 21.14 -24.23 -8.93
CA CYS A 196 22.49 -24.12 -9.50
C CYS A 196 23.53 -23.68 -8.48
N MET A 197 23.13 -22.84 -7.53
CA MET A 197 23.97 -22.39 -6.43
C MET A 197 23.94 -23.37 -5.25
N GLU A 198 23.21 -24.49 -5.34
CA GLU A 198 23.04 -25.49 -4.27
C GLU A 198 22.50 -24.94 -2.94
N ILE A 199 21.74 -23.84 -2.97
CA ILE A 199 21.24 -23.18 -1.75
C ILE A 199 20.23 -24.11 -1.05
N ALA A 200 20.73 -24.92 -0.12
CA ALA A 200 19.94 -25.89 0.62
C ALA A 200 19.28 -25.21 1.83
N VAL A 201 18.06 -24.72 1.64
CA VAL A 201 17.27 -24.13 2.71
C VAL A 201 16.41 -25.21 3.38
N VAL A 202 16.89 -25.78 4.48
CA VAL A 202 16.10 -26.69 5.32
C VAL A 202 15.60 -25.93 6.54
N THR A 203 14.31 -25.59 6.55
CA THR A 203 13.76 -24.70 7.58
C THR A 203 12.59 -25.37 8.27
N GLN A 204 12.93 -26.28 9.18
CA GLN A 204 12.02 -26.67 10.25
C GLN A 204 12.36 -25.82 11.47
N GLY A 205 11.39 -25.10 12.01
CA GLY A 205 11.46 -24.42 13.29
C GLY A 205 10.13 -24.59 14.01
N LYS A 206 10.14 -24.70 15.35
CA LYS A 206 8.91 -24.78 16.16
C LYS A 206 8.24 -23.43 16.29
N THR A 207 9.01 -22.34 16.11
CA THR A 207 8.53 -20.96 16.11
C THR A 207 8.98 -20.22 14.86
N LEU A 208 8.32 -19.09 14.58
CA LEU A 208 8.69 -18.22 13.47
C LEU A 208 10.13 -17.72 13.60
N ASP A 209 10.51 -17.26 14.80
CA ASP A 209 11.88 -16.76 15.06
C ASP A 209 12.93 -17.85 14.85
N GLU A 210 12.65 -19.08 15.27
CA GLU A 210 13.54 -20.24 15.06
C GLU A 210 13.65 -20.58 13.57
N THR A 211 12.55 -20.54 12.83
CA THR A 211 12.54 -20.78 11.38
C THR A 211 13.35 -19.70 10.63
N MET A 212 13.19 -18.43 11.03
CA MET A 212 13.93 -17.30 10.48
C MET A 212 15.44 -17.36 10.81
N SER A 213 15.79 -17.76 12.03
CA SER A 213 17.20 -17.97 12.42
C SER A 213 17.83 -19.09 11.59
N ASN A 214 17.14 -20.22 11.44
CA ASN A 214 17.60 -21.37 10.66
C ASN A 214 17.78 -21.00 9.17
N LEU A 215 16.87 -20.18 8.62
CA LEU A 215 16.99 -19.60 7.28
C LEU A 215 18.26 -18.76 7.13
N GLN A 216 18.50 -17.84 8.06
CA GLN A 216 19.67 -16.95 8.03
C GLN A 216 20.98 -17.74 8.16
N GLU A 217 21.05 -18.71 9.06
CA GLU A 217 22.22 -19.57 9.24
C GLU A 217 22.49 -20.43 8.00
N ALA A 218 21.46 -21.05 7.41
CA ALA A 218 21.63 -21.86 6.21
C ALA A 218 22.18 -21.04 5.03
N VAL A 219 21.64 -19.84 4.83
CA VAL A 219 22.14 -18.92 3.78
C VAL A 219 23.55 -18.43 4.09
N ALA A 220 23.85 -18.10 5.35
CA ALA A 220 25.18 -17.65 5.75
C ALA A 220 26.25 -18.73 5.59
N LEU A 221 25.95 -19.99 5.95
CA LEU A 221 26.84 -21.14 5.76
C LEU A 221 27.12 -21.40 4.28
N HIS A 222 26.11 -21.23 3.42
CA HIS A 222 26.26 -21.43 1.98
C HIS A 222 27.10 -20.35 1.30
N LEU A 223 27.12 -19.16 1.90
CA LEU A 223 27.94 -18.03 1.48
C LEU A 223 29.26 -17.96 2.25
N GLU A 224 29.57 -18.96 3.10
CA GLU A 224 30.75 -18.96 3.95
C GLU A 224 32.01 -19.21 3.10
N GLY A 225 32.91 -18.21 3.06
CA GLY A 225 34.12 -18.24 2.22
C GLY A 225 33.95 -17.59 0.85
N GLU A 226 32.73 -17.22 0.47
CA GLU A 226 32.45 -16.36 -0.69
C GLU A 226 32.60 -14.88 -0.27
N ASN A 227 33.26 -14.06 -1.08
CA ASN A 227 33.29 -12.63 -0.84
C ASN A 227 31.98 -12.03 -1.37
N LEU A 228 31.06 -11.68 -0.46
CA LEU A 228 29.77 -11.07 -0.82
C LEU A 228 29.90 -9.81 -1.69
N ALA A 229 31.02 -9.09 -1.58
CA ALA A 229 31.32 -7.93 -2.43
C ALA A 229 31.58 -8.31 -3.90
N ASP A 230 32.01 -9.55 -4.18
CA ASP A 230 32.18 -10.04 -5.55
C ASP A 230 30.82 -10.27 -6.24
N PHE A 231 29.75 -10.35 -5.45
CA PHE A 231 28.35 -10.49 -5.90
C PHE A 231 27.51 -9.22 -5.70
N ASP A 232 28.14 -8.10 -5.31
CA ASP A 232 27.46 -6.83 -4.96
C ASP A 232 26.40 -6.99 -3.84
N LEU A 233 26.56 -8.01 -2.99
CA LEU A 233 25.66 -8.29 -1.87
C LEU A 233 26.11 -7.54 -0.61
N ALA A 234 25.13 -7.03 0.14
CA ALA A 234 25.39 -6.43 1.45
C ALA A 234 26.02 -7.46 2.41
N PRO A 235 26.92 -7.05 3.31
CA PRO A 235 27.60 -7.98 4.24
C PRO A 235 26.64 -8.74 5.15
N ASN A 236 25.42 -8.22 5.34
CA ASN A 236 24.30 -8.90 5.99
C ASN A 236 23.06 -8.79 5.07
N PRO A 237 22.80 -9.77 4.18
CA PRO A 237 21.63 -9.74 3.33
C PRO A 237 20.36 -9.93 4.16
N SER A 238 19.37 -9.09 3.92
CA SER A 238 18.05 -9.18 4.55
C SER A 238 17.19 -10.22 3.83
N LEU A 239 16.70 -11.23 4.54
CA LEU A 239 15.79 -12.22 3.99
C LEU A 239 14.35 -11.70 4.00
N LEU A 240 13.77 -11.50 2.81
CA LEU A 240 12.35 -11.19 2.65
C LEU A 240 11.54 -12.49 2.58
N VAL A 241 10.81 -12.81 3.64
CA VAL A 241 10.01 -14.04 3.71
C VAL A 241 8.52 -13.69 3.62
N THR A 242 7.84 -14.26 2.64
CA THR A 242 6.36 -14.21 2.54
C THR A 242 5.79 -15.49 3.12
N PHE A 243 4.92 -15.38 4.13
CA PHE A 243 4.33 -16.54 4.81
C PHE A 243 2.81 -16.40 4.99
N GLU A 244 2.13 -17.54 5.07
CA GLU A 244 0.71 -17.64 5.41
C GLU A 244 0.58 -18.28 6.80
N LEU A 245 -0.11 -17.61 7.73
CA LEU A 245 -0.41 -18.15 9.06
C LEU A 245 -1.86 -18.64 9.09
N GLU A 246 -2.06 -19.90 9.50
CA GLU A 246 -3.39 -20.39 9.83
C GLU A 246 -3.84 -19.80 11.18
N PRO A 247 -5.10 -19.31 11.30
CA PRO A 247 -5.61 -18.77 12.55
C PRO A 247 -5.71 -19.87 13.61
N THR A 248 -4.85 -19.81 14.62
CA THR A 248 -4.93 -20.70 15.78
C THR A 248 -6.00 -20.17 16.73
N VAL A 249 -7.09 -20.92 16.90
CA VAL A 249 -8.10 -20.61 17.91
C VAL A 249 -7.49 -20.92 19.27
N VAL A 250 -7.24 -19.89 20.06
CA VAL A 250 -6.85 -20.04 21.47
C VAL A 250 -8.11 -20.43 22.23
N THR A 251 -8.23 -21.71 22.60
CA THR A 251 -9.24 -22.23 23.54
C THR A 251 -8.94 -21.82 24.97
#